data_AF-A0A925F2F6-F1
#
_entry.id   AF-A0A925F2F6-F1
#
_cell.length_a   1.000
_cell.length_b   1.000
_cell.length_c   1.000
_cell.angle_alpha   90.00
_cell.angle_beta   90.00
_cell.angle_gamma   90.00
#
_symmetry.space_group_name_H-M   'P 1'
#
loop_
_entity.id
_entity.type
_entity.pdbx_description
1 polymer ?
#
loop_
_entity_poly.entity_id
_entity_poly.type
_entity_poly.pdbx_seq_one_letter_code
_entity_poly.pdbx_strand_id
1 'polypeptide(L)'
;MKIDKSIIGSFVLLVIIASLYRIMPGRPLGFAPQIAMALFSGSIIKDKKFSFLLPILSMLVSDIIYEVLFRFNITSVMGFYEGQLLNYVLFGALTVIGFWIKKENLLHIAGGSIAGASFYFILSNFIVWIGGGLGIDNLPYARSWDGLMKCYSEGIPFYLGSLVATVFFSGVLFGGYFLLNKYAIRKQVIA
;
A
#
# COMPACT_ATOMS: atom_id res chain seq x y z
N MET A 1 25.85 -3.97 6.91
CA MET A 1 25.59 -4.51 5.55
C MET A 1 25.97 -3.43 4.55
N LYS A 2 26.98 -3.62 3.69
CA LYS A 2 27.25 -2.63 2.62
C LYS A 2 26.04 -2.66 1.67
N ILE A 3 25.27 -1.58 1.63
CA ILE A 3 24.11 -1.48 0.75
C ILE A 3 24.63 -1.34 -0.68
N ASP A 4 24.32 -2.31 -1.53
CA ASP A 4 24.69 -2.28 -2.95
C ASP A 4 23.93 -1.15 -3.67
N LYS A 5 24.63 -0.41 -4.54
CA LYS A 5 24.03 0.65 -5.38
C LYS A 5 22.84 0.13 -6.19
N SER A 6 22.89 -1.13 -6.62
CA SER A 6 21.82 -1.79 -7.40
C SER A 6 20.55 -2.00 -6.57
N ILE A 7 20.70 -2.27 -5.26
CA ILE A 7 19.56 -2.40 -4.33
C ILE A 7 18.91 -1.04 -4.09
N ILE A 8 19.73 0.00 -3.89
CA ILE A 8 19.24 1.37 -3.73
C ILE A 8 18.49 1.81 -5.00
N GLY A 9 19.07 1.56 -6.18
CA GLY A 9 18.43 1.88 -7.46
C GLY A 9 17.08 1.19 -7.62
N SER A 10 17.00 -0.11 -7.33
CA SER A 10 15.73 -0.87 -7.39
C SER A 10 14.70 -0.33 -6.40
N PHE A 11 15.12 0.00 -5.18
CA PHE A 11 14.25 0.58 -4.16
C PHE A 11 13.67 1.93 -4.61
N VAL A 12 14.53 2.84 -5.10
CA VAL A 12 14.11 4.16 -5.60
C VAL A 12 13.16 4.01 -6.79
N LEU A 13 13.46 3.11 -7.72
CA LEU A 13 12.60 2.85 -8.88
C LEU A 13 11.21 2.35 -8.47
N LEU A 14 11.12 1.42 -7.50
CA LEU A 14 9.86 0.94 -6.97
C LEU A 14 9.03 2.07 -6.33
N VAL A 15 9.68 2.93 -5.54
CA VAL A 15 9.03 4.10 -4.93
C VAL A 15 8.47 5.04 -6.01
N ILE A 16 9.28 5.39 -7.02
CA ILE A 16 8.87 6.31 -8.09
C ILE A 16 7.71 5.72 -8.90
N ILE A 17 7.85 4.49 -9.40
CA ILE A 17 6.81 3.85 -10.24
C ILE A 17 5.49 3.74 -9.48
N ALA A 18 5.53 3.28 -8.22
CA ALA A 18 4.32 3.14 -7.42
C ALA A 18 3.67 4.48 -7.08
N SER A 19 4.48 5.51 -6.83
CA SER A 19 3.97 6.86 -6.58
C SER A 19 3.30 7.45 -7.82
N LEU A 20 3.95 7.31 -8.98
CA LEU A 20 3.41 7.76 -10.27
C LEU A 20 2.14 6.99 -10.66
N TYR A 21 2.09 5.69 -10.38
CA TYR A 21 0.87 4.92 -10.62
C TYR A 21 -0.28 5.39 -9.73
N ARG A 22 -0.03 5.66 -8.44
CA ARG A 22 -1.07 6.11 -7.51
C ARG A 22 -1.76 7.39 -7.98
N ILE A 23 -0.99 8.36 -8.47
CA ILE A 23 -1.48 9.66 -8.96
C ILE A 23 -2.08 9.64 -10.37
N MET A 24 -2.04 8.50 -11.06
CA MET A 24 -2.51 8.39 -12.45
C MET A 24 -4.00 8.77 -12.54
N PRO A 25 -4.37 9.76 -13.39
CA PRO A 25 -5.77 10.12 -13.60
C PRO A 25 -6.60 8.94 -14.10
N GLY A 26 -7.83 8.81 -13.61
CA GLY A 26 -8.76 7.75 -14.05
C GLY A 26 -8.42 6.33 -13.56
N ARG A 27 -7.43 6.18 -12.66
CA ARG A 27 -7.14 4.89 -12.02
C ARG A 27 -8.36 4.34 -11.28
N PRO A 28 -8.66 3.03 -11.35
CA PRO A 28 -9.77 2.45 -10.61
C PRO A 28 -9.66 2.66 -9.09
N LEU A 29 -10.82 2.83 -8.43
CA LEU A 29 -10.90 3.04 -6.99
C LEU A 29 -10.19 1.92 -6.22
N GLY A 30 -9.37 2.27 -5.24
CA GLY A 30 -8.62 1.32 -4.42
C GLY A 30 -7.51 0.54 -5.14
N PHE A 31 -7.43 0.59 -6.48
CA PHE A 31 -6.46 -0.22 -7.22
C PHE A 31 -5.07 0.41 -7.18
N ALA A 32 -4.27 0.15 -6.15
CA ALA A 32 -2.94 0.76 -5.99
C ALA A 32 -1.93 -0.23 -5.35
N PRO A 33 -0.62 -0.12 -5.64
CA PRO A 33 0.39 -1.08 -5.20
C PRO A 33 0.80 -0.96 -3.73
N GLN A 34 0.44 0.12 -3.03
CA GLN A 34 1.02 0.47 -1.74
C GLN A 34 0.79 -0.59 -0.65
N ILE A 35 -0.37 -1.25 -0.62
CA ILE A 35 -0.65 -2.31 0.36
C ILE A 35 0.28 -3.51 0.10
N ALA A 36 0.38 -3.93 -1.16
CA ALA A 36 1.29 -5.00 -1.55
C ALA A 36 2.76 -4.64 -1.28
N MET A 37 3.16 -3.38 -1.51
CA MET A 37 4.51 -2.90 -1.20
C MET A 37 4.84 -2.99 0.28
N ALA A 38 3.90 -2.66 1.17
CA ALA A 38 4.10 -2.77 2.61
C ALA A 38 4.27 -4.23 3.05
N LEU A 39 3.39 -5.12 2.58
CA LEU A 39 3.49 -6.56 2.86
C LEU A 39 4.80 -7.16 2.32
N PHE A 40 5.17 -6.77 1.09
CA PHE A 40 6.39 -7.20 0.42
C PHE A 40 7.64 -6.73 1.15
N SER A 41 7.74 -5.44 1.48
CA SER A 41 8.91 -4.91 2.17
C SER A 41 9.09 -5.54 3.55
N GLY A 42 7.99 -5.77 4.27
CA GLY A 42 8.00 -6.50 5.53
C GLY A 42 8.54 -7.93 5.37
N SER A 43 8.11 -8.66 4.34
CA SER A 43 8.51 -10.05 4.13
C SER A 43 9.95 -10.21 3.59
N ILE A 44 10.41 -9.26 2.77
CA ILE A 44 11.68 -9.37 2.05
C ILE A 44 12.85 -8.71 2.78
N ILE A 45 12.66 -7.52 3.34
CA ILE A 45 13.75 -6.70 3.89
C ILE A 45 14.09 -7.17 5.30
N LYS A 46 15.30 -7.70 5.49
CA LYS A 46 15.76 -8.28 6.76
C LYS A 46 15.80 -7.27 7.92
N ASP A 47 16.26 -6.05 7.65
CA ASP A 47 16.29 -5.01 8.66
C ASP A 47 14.91 -4.35 8.76
N LYS A 48 14.26 -4.61 9.90
CA LYS A 48 12.90 -4.14 10.17
C LYS A 48 12.77 -2.63 10.03
N LYS A 49 13.78 -1.83 10.40
CA LYS A 49 13.69 -0.36 10.28
C LYS A 49 13.58 0.07 8.83
N PHE A 50 14.37 -0.54 7.94
CA PHE A 50 14.33 -0.23 6.52
C PHE A 50 13.09 -0.78 5.81
N SER A 51 12.45 -1.83 6.35
CA SER A 51 11.22 -2.40 5.76
C SER A 51 10.06 -1.39 5.69
N PHE A 52 9.97 -0.46 6.65
CA PHE A 52 8.93 0.56 6.69
C PHE A 52 9.14 1.68 5.66
N LEU A 53 10.39 1.90 5.21
CA LEU A 53 10.69 3.01 4.31
C LEU A 53 10.01 2.86 2.94
N LEU A 54 9.91 1.63 2.41
CA LEU A 54 9.38 1.41 1.06
C LEU A 54 7.93 1.91 0.91
N PRO A 55 6.96 1.46 1.74
CA PRO A 55 5.58 1.95 1.64
C PRO A 55 5.45 3.40 2.10
N ILE A 56 6.15 3.82 3.16
CA ILE A 56 6.03 5.20 3.69
C ILE A 56 6.56 6.23 2.70
N LEU A 57 7.71 5.98 2.07
CA LEU A 57 8.25 6.90 1.05
C LEU A 57 7.39 6.91 -0.20
N SER A 58 6.84 5.76 -0.63
CA SER A 58 5.89 5.71 -1.75
C SER A 58 4.65 6.54 -1.49
N MET A 59 4.07 6.42 -0.29
CA MET A 59 2.96 7.25 0.15
C MET A 59 3.36 8.74 0.17
N LEU A 60 4.41 9.10 0.92
CA LEU A 60 4.85 10.48 1.07
C LEU A 60 5.15 11.16 -0.28
N VAL A 61 5.87 10.50 -1.18
CA VAL A 61 6.20 11.05 -2.51
C VAL A 61 4.93 11.29 -3.32
N SER A 62 4.00 10.33 -3.36
CA SER A 62 2.74 10.51 -4.07
C SER A 62 1.83 11.56 -3.44
N ASP A 63 1.83 11.70 -2.12
CA ASP A 63 1.08 12.73 -1.41
C ASP A 63 1.66 14.13 -1.66
N ILE A 64 3.00 14.28 -1.71
CA ILE A 64 3.64 15.53 -2.16
C ILE A 64 3.20 15.87 -3.59
N ILE A 65 3.18 14.89 -4.49
CA ILE A 65 2.77 15.14 -5.89
C ILE A 65 1.28 15.51 -5.94
N TYR A 66 0.41 14.79 -5.23
CA TYR A 66 -1.00 15.15 -5.14
C TYR A 66 -1.21 16.57 -4.60
N GLU A 67 -0.48 16.96 -3.56
CA GLU A 67 -0.56 18.31 -2.99
C GLU A 67 -0.15 19.39 -4.01
N VAL A 68 0.93 19.15 -4.76
CA VAL A 68 1.35 20.06 -5.83
C VAL A 68 0.26 20.14 -6.90
N LEU A 69 -0.22 19.01 -7.41
CA LEU A 69 -1.26 18.97 -8.44
C LEU A 69 -2.57 19.63 -7.98
N PHE A 70 -2.93 19.45 -6.70
CA PHE A 70 -4.09 20.07 -6.08
C PHE A 70 -3.98 21.60 -6.05
N ARG A 71 -2.82 22.13 -5.63
CA ARG A 71 -2.55 23.59 -5.61
C ARG A 71 -2.58 24.23 -7.00
N PHE A 72 -2.24 23.46 -8.04
CA PHE A 72 -2.36 23.90 -9.44
C PHE A 72 -3.75 23.65 -10.05
N ASN A 73 -4.74 23.20 -9.27
CA ASN A 73 -6.10 22.85 -9.72
C ASN A 73 -6.13 21.78 -10.83
N ILE A 74 -5.14 20.88 -10.87
CA ILE A 74 -5.06 19.77 -11.84
C ILE A 74 -5.83 18.55 -11.33
N THR A 75 -5.95 18.39 -10.00
CA THR A 75 -6.70 17.31 -9.36
C THR A 75 -7.51 17.85 -8.18
N SER A 76 -8.64 17.22 -7.88
CA SER A 76 -9.42 17.49 -6.66
C SER A 76 -8.92 16.73 -5.43
N VAL A 77 -7.92 15.86 -5.60
CA VAL A 77 -7.36 15.04 -4.52
C VAL A 77 -6.26 15.80 -3.80
N MET A 78 -6.50 16.13 -2.53
CA MET A 78 -5.51 16.75 -1.66
C MET A 78 -4.46 15.73 -1.23
N GLY A 79 -3.19 16.12 -1.24
CA GLY A 79 -2.10 15.25 -0.82
C GLY A 79 -2.01 15.10 0.70
N PHE A 80 -2.21 16.20 1.42
CA PHE A 80 -2.18 16.23 2.88
C PHE A 80 -3.52 16.67 3.44
N TYR A 81 -4.20 15.77 4.14
CA TYR A 81 -5.53 15.99 4.69
C TYR A 81 -5.62 15.51 6.15
N GLU A 82 -6.71 15.84 6.83
CA GLU A 82 -6.96 15.40 8.21
C GLU A 82 -7.05 13.87 8.28
N GLY A 83 -6.22 13.25 9.13
CA GLY A 83 -6.12 11.78 9.22
C GLY A 83 -5.02 11.16 8.34
N GLN A 84 -4.29 11.94 7.54
CA GLN A 84 -3.19 11.43 6.71
C GLN A 84 -2.08 10.73 7.53
N LEU A 85 -1.77 11.23 8.73
CA LEU A 85 -0.79 10.59 9.61
C LEU A 85 -1.24 9.19 10.04
N LEU A 86 -2.53 9.00 10.33
CA LEU A 86 -3.09 7.69 10.66
C LEU A 86 -2.98 6.73 9.48
N ASN A 87 -3.12 7.24 8.25
CA ASN A 87 -2.92 6.44 7.05
C ASN A 87 -1.47 5.89 6.98
N TYR A 88 -0.46 6.72 7.26
CA TYR A 88 0.94 6.25 7.34
C TYR A 88 1.15 5.20 8.44
N VAL A 89 0.47 5.35 9.59
CA VAL A 89 0.51 4.35 10.66
C VAL A 89 -0.11 3.02 10.19
N LEU A 90 -1.22 3.05 9.45
CA LEU A 90 -1.82 1.85 8.87
C LEU A 90 -0.89 1.15 7.88
N PHE A 91 -0.17 1.90 7.03
CA PHE A 91 0.86 1.32 6.16
C PHE A 91 2.05 0.75 6.94
N GLY A 92 2.40 1.35 8.07
CA GLY A 92 3.32 0.76 9.04
C GLY A 92 2.80 -0.59 9.57
N ALA A 93 1.54 -0.65 10.00
CA ALA A 93 0.92 -1.89 10.48
C ALA A 93 0.85 -2.97 9.38
N LEU A 94 0.57 -2.60 8.13
CA LEU A 94 0.65 -3.52 6.99
C LEU A 94 2.06 -4.09 6.80
N THR A 95 3.10 -3.27 7.02
CA THR A 95 4.48 -3.75 6.98
C THR A 95 4.75 -4.80 8.07
N VAL A 96 4.19 -4.60 9.27
CA VAL A 96 4.25 -5.58 10.36
C VAL A 96 3.56 -6.88 9.98
N ILE A 97 2.39 -6.83 9.33
CA ILE A 97 1.72 -8.02 8.79
C ILE A 97 2.65 -8.77 7.82
N GLY A 98 3.39 -8.02 6.99
CA GLY A 98 4.40 -8.56 6.08
C GLY A 98 5.48 -9.40 6.76
N PHE A 99 5.83 -9.14 8.03
CA PHE A 99 6.84 -9.90 8.77
C PHE A 99 6.47 -11.38 8.96
N TRP A 100 5.18 -11.73 8.91
CA TRP A 100 4.71 -13.11 9.07
C TRP A 100 4.47 -13.83 7.73
N ILE A 101 4.65 -13.15 6.60
CA ILE A 101 4.52 -13.75 5.27
C ILE A 101 5.81 -14.52 4.95
N LYS A 102 5.67 -15.84 4.73
CA LYS A 102 6.75 -16.69 4.21
C LYS A 102 6.85 -16.50 2.70
N LYS A 103 7.85 -15.74 2.25
CA LYS A 103 8.06 -15.33 0.84
C LYS A 103 8.25 -16.48 -0.15
N GLU A 104 8.65 -17.66 0.32
CA GLU A 104 8.77 -18.89 -0.48
C GLU A 104 7.45 -19.66 -0.65
N ASN A 105 6.37 -19.26 0.05
CA ASN A 105 5.10 -19.98 0.05
C ASN A 105 3.97 -19.13 -0.56
N LEU A 106 3.43 -19.61 -1.69
CA LEU A 106 2.37 -18.91 -2.42
C LEU A 106 1.08 -18.73 -1.61
N LEU A 107 0.72 -19.71 -0.77
CA LEU A 107 -0.46 -19.60 0.09
C LEU A 107 -0.27 -18.54 1.18
N HIS A 108 0.94 -18.40 1.73
CA HIS A 108 1.26 -17.30 2.66
C HIS A 108 1.19 -15.94 1.97
N ILE A 109 1.68 -15.81 0.74
CA ILE A 109 1.61 -14.54 -0.02
C ILE A 109 0.16 -14.19 -0.34
N ALA A 110 -0.62 -15.14 -0.86
CA ALA A 110 -2.03 -14.91 -1.20
C ALA A 110 -2.87 -14.61 0.05
N GLY A 111 -2.74 -15.43 1.10
CA GLY A 111 -3.42 -15.22 2.37
C GLY A 111 -3.03 -13.91 3.03
N GLY A 112 -1.74 -13.56 3.04
CA GLY A 112 -1.25 -12.28 3.56
C GLY A 112 -1.74 -11.07 2.76
N SER A 113 -1.87 -11.20 1.44
CA SER A 113 -2.41 -10.15 0.57
C SER A 113 -3.89 -9.88 0.85
N ILE A 114 -4.69 -10.94 0.96
CA ILE A 114 -6.11 -10.83 1.32
C ILE A 114 -6.25 -10.25 2.73
N ALA A 115 -5.54 -10.81 3.71
CA ALA A 115 -5.59 -10.35 5.09
C ALA A 115 -5.14 -8.89 5.24
N GLY A 116 -4.09 -8.47 4.53
CA GLY A 116 -3.62 -7.09 4.54
C GLY A 116 -4.64 -6.11 3.95
N ALA A 117 -5.22 -6.44 2.79
CA ALA A 117 -6.28 -5.61 2.20
C ALA A 117 -7.52 -5.52 3.09
N SER A 118 -7.98 -6.64 3.66
CA SER A 118 -9.10 -6.67 4.61
C SER A 118 -8.81 -5.87 5.87
N PHE A 119 -7.61 -6.02 6.44
CA PHE A 119 -7.17 -5.28 7.62
C PHE A 119 -7.18 -3.76 7.37
N TYR A 120 -6.60 -3.33 6.25
CA TYR A 120 -6.59 -1.92 5.89
C TYR A 120 -8.01 -1.39 5.70
N PHE A 121 -8.87 -2.12 4.99
CA PHE A 121 -10.27 -1.73 4.80
C PHE A 121 -11.02 -1.55 6.13
N ILE A 122 -10.93 -2.54 7.02
CA ILE A 122 -11.64 -2.51 8.30
C ILE A 122 -11.18 -1.33 9.16
N LEU A 123 -9.86 -1.15 9.32
CA LEU A 123 -9.35 -0.08 10.19
C LEU A 123 -9.44 1.30 9.57
N SER A 124 -9.17 1.47 8.28
CA SER A 124 -9.24 2.79 7.64
C SER A 124 -10.66 3.35 7.68
N ASN A 125 -11.69 2.54 7.38
CA ASN A 125 -13.08 2.99 7.45
C ASN A 125 -13.56 3.18 8.90
N PHE A 126 -13.10 2.35 9.85
CA PHE A 126 -13.36 2.60 11.26
C PHE A 126 -12.81 3.95 11.72
N ILE A 127 -11.58 4.29 11.30
CA ILE A 127 -10.95 5.58 11.60
C ILE A 127 -11.72 6.74 10.96
N VAL A 128 -12.21 6.59 9.72
CA VAL A 128 -13.05 7.60 9.06
C VAL A 128 -14.34 7.81 9.84
N TRP A 129 -15.05 6.74 10.20
CA TRP A 129 -16.27 6.80 10.98
C TRP A 129 -16.05 7.45 12.36
N ILE A 130 -15.07 6.97 13.12
CA ILE A 130 -14.78 7.50 14.46
C ILE A 130 -14.11 8.89 14.42
N GLY A 131 -13.59 9.30 13.26
CA GLY A 131 -13.09 10.64 13.01
C GLY A 131 -14.19 11.65 12.66
N GLY A 132 -15.42 11.19 12.42
CA GLY A 132 -16.50 12.07 11.95
C GLY A 132 -16.41 12.38 10.45
N GLY A 133 -15.82 11.49 9.67
CA GLY A 133 -15.75 11.60 8.22
C GLY A 133 -17.14 11.65 7.56
N LEU A 134 -17.14 12.05 6.29
CA LEU A 134 -18.36 12.31 5.54
C LEU A 134 -18.78 11.08 4.71
N GLY A 135 -20.09 10.86 4.64
CA GLY A 135 -20.71 9.95 3.67
C GLY A 135 -20.82 10.57 2.27
N ILE A 136 -21.28 9.78 1.31
CA ILE A 136 -21.53 10.23 -0.08
C ILE A 136 -22.53 11.40 -0.13
N ASP A 137 -23.42 11.51 0.85
CA ASP A 137 -24.37 12.62 1.02
C ASP A 137 -23.73 13.90 1.59
N ASN A 138 -22.40 13.93 1.79
CA ASN A 138 -21.64 15.00 2.43
C ASN A 138 -22.08 15.29 3.88
N LEU A 139 -22.77 14.35 4.53
CA LEU A 139 -23.10 14.44 5.95
C LEU A 139 -22.12 13.59 6.77
N PRO A 140 -21.73 14.02 7.98
CA PRO A 140 -20.93 13.18 8.87
C PRO A 140 -21.64 11.86 9.17
N TYR A 141 -20.90 10.76 9.19
CA TYR A 141 -21.48 9.49 9.61
C TYR A 141 -21.99 9.57 11.05
N ALA A 142 -23.21 9.07 11.27
CA ALA A 142 -23.78 9.01 12.61
C ALA A 142 -22.91 8.17 13.55
N ARG A 143 -22.77 8.59 14.81
CA ARG A 143 -22.04 7.86 15.86
C ARG A 143 -22.87 6.70 16.43
N SER A 144 -23.36 5.85 15.53
CA SER A 144 -24.17 4.68 15.81
C SER A 144 -23.64 3.47 15.02
N TRP A 145 -24.12 2.28 15.38
CA TRP A 145 -23.82 1.06 14.63
C TRP A 145 -24.22 1.18 13.16
N ASP A 146 -25.39 1.76 12.87
CA ASP A 146 -25.86 1.96 11.50
C ASP A 146 -24.96 2.92 10.71
N GLY A 147 -24.44 3.97 11.36
CA GLY A 147 -23.48 4.88 10.73
C GLY A 147 -22.15 4.19 10.40
N LEU A 148 -21.68 3.28 11.26
CA LEU A 148 -20.50 2.46 10.99
C LEU A 148 -20.73 1.51 9.82
N MET A 149 -21.88 0.81 9.80
CA MET A 149 -22.24 -0.09 8.70
C MET A 149 -22.40 0.68 7.38
N LYS A 150 -22.98 1.88 7.40
CA LYS A 150 -23.04 2.78 6.24
C LYS A 150 -21.65 3.11 5.72
N CYS A 151 -20.72 3.52 6.60
CA CYS A 151 -19.34 3.82 6.23
C CYS A 151 -18.64 2.62 5.58
N TYR A 152 -18.77 1.42 6.15
CA TYR A 152 -18.22 0.22 5.53
C TYR A 152 -18.86 -0.10 4.17
N SER A 153 -20.19 0.02 4.06
CA SER A 153 -20.92 -0.25 2.82
C SER A 153 -20.45 0.68 1.69
N GLU A 154 -20.29 1.97 1.98
CA GLU A 154 -19.80 2.96 1.01
C GLU A 154 -18.32 2.73 0.63
N GLY A 155 -17.54 2.11 1.52
CA GLY A 155 -16.15 1.73 1.27
C GLY A 155 -15.95 0.46 0.42
N ILE A 156 -16.99 -0.36 0.19
CA ILE A 156 -16.88 -1.65 -0.52
C ILE A 156 -16.24 -1.52 -1.92
N PRO A 157 -16.60 -0.54 -2.78
CA PRO A 157 -15.96 -0.39 -4.09
C PRO A 157 -14.45 -0.20 -4.01
N PHE A 158 -13.97 0.56 -3.03
CA PHE A 158 -12.54 0.75 -2.78
C PHE A 158 -11.89 -0.53 -2.26
N TYR A 159 -12.58 -1.28 -1.39
CA TYR A 159 -12.08 -2.56 -0.89
C TYR A 159 -11.90 -3.58 -2.00
N LEU A 160 -12.87 -3.75 -2.89
CA LEU A 160 -12.77 -4.69 -4.01
C LEU A 160 -11.57 -4.37 -4.90
N GLY A 161 -11.40 -3.09 -5.26
CA GLY A 161 -10.23 -2.64 -6.02
C GLY A 161 -8.92 -2.86 -5.27
N SER A 162 -8.90 -2.61 -3.96
CA SER A 162 -7.72 -2.80 -3.11
C SER A 162 -7.35 -4.27 -2.96
N LEU A 163 -8.34 -5.16 -2.85
CA LEU A 163 -8.14 -6.60 -2.73
C LEU A 163 -7.51 -7.16 -4.01
N VAL A 164 -8.10 -6.84 -5.18
CA VAL A 164 -7.58 -7.25 -6.48
C VAL A 164 -6.17 -6.68 -6.71
N ALA A 165 -5.97 -5.38 -6.45
CA ALA A 165 -4.66 -4.77 -6.60
C ALA A 165 -3.62 -5.38 -5.68
N THR A 166 -3.96 -5.65 -4.41
CA THR A 166 -2.99 -6.21 -3.46
C THR A 166 -2.55 -7.60 -3.90
N VAL A 167 -3.47 -8.46 -4.33
CA VAL A 167 -3.12 -9.79 -4.87
C VAL A 167 -2.28 -9.67 -6.13
N PHE A 168 -2.70 -8.82 -7.09
CA PHE A 168 -1.98 -8.61 -8.35
C PHE A 168 -0.55 -8.08 -8.13
N PHE A 169 -0.41 -6.99 -7.39
CA PHE A 169 0.90 -6.37 -7.13
C PHE A 169 1.77 -7.22 -6.21
N SER A 170 1.20 -7.99 -5.28
CA SER A 170 1.97 -9.01 -4.55
C SER A 170 2.54 -10.06 -5.51
N GLY A 171 1.74 -10.55 -6.46
CA GLY A 171 2.21 -11.46 -7.51
C GLY A 171 3.39 -10.87 -8.30
N VAL A 172 3.28 -9.61 -8.72
CA VAL A 172 4.35 -8.90 -9.43
C VAL A 172 5.61 -8.74 -8.58
N LEU A 173 5.47 -8.26 -7.34
CA LEU A 173 6.60 -7.95 -6.45
C LEU A 173 7.32 -9.22 -5.97
N PHE A 174 6.58 -10.16 -5.38
CA PHE A 174 7.15 -11.43 -4.90
C PHE A 174 7.63 -12.31 -6.04
N GLY A 175 6.88 -12.38 -7.15
CA GLY A 175 7.27 -13.12 -8.35
C GLY A 175 8.53 -12.54 -9.00
N GLY A 176 8.59 -11.21 -9.16
CA GLY A 176 9.79 -10.52 -9.65
C GLY A 176 11.01 -10.77 -8.75
N TYR A 177 10.84 -10.69 -7.43
CA TYR A 177 11.91 -11.01 -6.48
C TYR A 177 12.41 -12.46 -6.59
N PHE A 178 11.49 -13.42 -6.72
CA PHE A 178 11.84 -14.83 -6.88
C PHE A 178 12.62 -15.07 -8.18
N LEU A 179 12.17 -14.51 -9.31
CA LEU A 179 12.84 -14.66 -10.60
C LEU A 179 14.24 -14.05 -10.60
N LEU A 180 14.39 -12.85 -10.02
CA LEU A 180 15.69 -12.17 -9.93
C LEU A 180 16.67 -12.95 -9.06
N ASN A 181 16.24 -13.48 -7.91
CA ASN A 181 17.10 -14.31 -7.06
C ASN A 181 17.52 -15.61 -7.76
N LYS A 182 16.59 -16.28 -8.44
CA LYS A 182 16.91 -17.51 -9.20
C LYS A 182 17.94 -17.23 -10.29
N TYR A 183 17.81 -16.12 -10.99
CA TYR A 183 18.76 -15.70 -12.02
C TYR A 183 20.14 -15.35 -11.44
N ALA A 184 20.18 -14.59 -10.33
CA ALA A 184 21.42 -14.23 -9.66
C ALA A 184 22.21 -15.45 -9.17
N ILE A 185 21.52 -16.42 -8.55
CA ILE A 185 22.12 -17.69 -8.13
C ILE A 185 22.67 -18.45 -9.34
N ARG A 186 21.89 -18.56 -10.42
CA ARG A 186 22.33 -19.26 -11.64
C ARG A 186 23.57 -18.62 -12.27
N LYS A 187 23.68 -17.28 -12.26
CA LYS A 187 24.86 -16.58 -12.77
C LYS A 187 26.11 -16.87 -11.94
N GLN A 188 25.99 -16.98 -10.61
CA GLN A 188 27.10 -17.34 -9.73
C GLN A 188 27.58 -18.79 -9.90
N VAL A 189 26.68 -19.71 -10.30
CA VAL A 189 27.03 -21.13 -10.53
C VAL A 189 27.75 -21.33 -11.87
N ILE A 190 27.52 -20.46 -12.85
CA ILE A 190 28.09 -20.57 -14.21
C ILE A 190 29.39 -19.75 -14.37
N ALA A 191 29.67 -18.81 -13.46
CA ALA A 191 30.87 -17.98 -13.44
C ALA A 191 31.99 -18.63 -12.60
#